data_AF-B4WPL0-F1
#
_entry.id   AF-B4WPL0-F1
#
_cell.length_a   1.000
_cell.length_b   1.000
_cell.length_c   1.000
_cell.angle_alpha   90.00
_cell.angle_beta   90.00
_cell.angle_gamma   90.00
#
_symmetry.space_group_name_H-M   'P 1'
#
loop_
_entity.id
_entity.type
_entity.pdbx_description
1 polymer ?
#
loop_
_entity_poly.entity_id
_entity_poly.type
_entity_poly.pdbx_seq_one_letter_code
_entity_poly.pdbx_strand_id
1 'polypeptide(L)'
;MPAHVWLVGGTSESAALASALSELDVPYVVTVTTEAAKQLYLDTAKVWVGQLSAHSIDAFIERWQVRCILDASHPFALEISRLAIKATNQATDSSVAISYLRYERPEVDRQSSTDQGLFDRGNSNQKNIETNRADSPITSVSSLSELLDSGVLQHQRVLFTLGYRQLTQLTSRLAHLRQTSQLFVRVLPSIKALSAVLAAGFSSQEIMAIKPPVSPALERALWQQWQISVIVAKASGIAGGEAVKRAIALELGKRLILIERPSIIYPKQTNLISEAIEFCSKTLRLY
;
A
#
# COMPACT_ATOMS: atom_id res chain seq x y z
N MET A 1 10.27 10.51 -31.42
CA MET A 1 9.97 9.24 -30.71
C MET A 1 8.48 9.24 -30.36
N PRO A 2 7.80 8.07 -30.30
CA PRO A 2 6.39 8.03 -29.93
C PRO A 2 6.18 8.52 -28.50
N ALA A 3 5.01 9.12 -28.23
CA ALA A 3 4.61 9.49 -26.88
C ALA A 3 4.42 8.24 -26.01
N HIS A 4 4.81 8.30 -24.74
CA HIS A 4 4.65 7.16 -23.82
C HIS A 4 3.71 7.49 -22.66
N VAL A 5 3.08 6.43 -22.15
CA VAL A 5 2.50 6.38 -20.81
C VAL A 5 3.63 6.16 -19.82
N TRP A 6 3.75 7.03 -18.83
CA TRP A 6 4.51 6.74 -17.62
C TRP A 6 3.59 6.05 -16.61
N LEU A 7 3.81 4.76 -16.42
CA LEU A 7 3.14 3.96 -15.40
C LEU A 7 3.95 3.99 -14.10
N VAL A 8 3.42 4.64 -13.06
CA VAL A 8 4.04 4.61 -11.74
C VAL A 8 3.74 3.26 -11.09
N GLY A 9 4.76 2.42 -10.92
CA GLY A 9 4.56 1.01 -10.60
C GLY A 9 5.11 0.53 -9.25
N GLY A 10 5.09 -0.78 -9.09
CA GLY A 10 5.58 -1.51 -7.91
C GLY A 10 4.47 -2.21 -7.13
N THR A 11 3.27 -2.29 -7.71
CA THR A 11 2.07 -2.92 -7.15
C THR A 11 1.56 -4.01 -8.09
N SER A 12 0.77 -4.95 -7.58
CA SER A 12 0.09 -5.95 -8.42
C SER A 12 -0.83 -5.29 -9.45
N GLU A 13 -1.47 -4.18 -9.08
CA GLU A 13 -2.33 -3.40 -9.96
C GLU A 13 -1.54 -2.80 -11.13
N SER A 14 -0.35 -2.25 -10.85
CA SER A 14 0.52 -1.74 -11.92
C SER A 14 0.99 -2.83 -12.88
N ALA A 15 1.19 -4.06 -12.41
CA ALA A 15 1.52 -5.19 -13.29
C ALA A 15 0.35 -5.56 -14.21
N ALA A 16 -0.89 -5.60 -13.67
CA ALA A 16 -2.09 -5.85 -14.45
C ALA A 16 -2.33 -4.74 -15.51
N LEU A 17 -2.15 -3.47 -15.12
CA LEU A 17 -2.23 -2.34 -16.05
C LEU A 17 -1.15 -2.41 -17.14
N ALA A 18 0.08 -2.78 -16.79
CA ALA A 18 1.14 -2.97 -17.77
C ALA A 18 0.80 -4.06 -18.80
N SER A 19 0.26 -5.21 -18.35
CA SER A 19 -0.21 -6.28 -19.24
C SER A 19 -1.28 -5.78 -20.21
N ALA A 20 -2.29 -5.07 -19.69
CA ALA A 20 -3.37 -4.53 -20.52
C ALA A 20 -2.89 -3.45 -21.51
N LEU A 21 -1.89 -2.64 -21.15
CA LEU A 21 -1.25 -1.70 -22.07
C LEU A 21 -0.46 -2.43 -23.17
N SER A 22 0.25 -3.51 -22.83
CA SER A 22 0.96 -4.35 -23.80
C SER A 22 0.02 -5.03 -24.79
N GLU A 23 -1.11 -5.55 -24.34
CA GLU A 23 -2.10 -6.24 -25.19
C GLU A 23 -2.69 -5.33 -26.27
N LEU A 24 -2.67 -4.01 -26.05
CA LEU A 24 -3.18 -3.00 -26.98
C LEU A 24 -2.06 -2.20 -27.67
N ASP A 25 -0.81 -2.66 -27.56
CA ASP A 25 0.37 -1.99 -28.12
C ASP A 25 0.53 -0.52 -27.71
N VAL A 26 -0.02 -0.13 -26.56
CA VAL A 26 0.09 1.24 -26.04
C VAL A 26 1.52 1.45 -25.53
N PRO A 27 2.31 2.41 -26.04
CA PRO A 27 3.69 2.60 -25.58
C PRO A 27 3.74 3.06 -24.13
N TYR A 28 4.45 2.34 -23.28
CA TYR A 28 4.62 2.70 -21.88
C TYR A 28 6.04 2.48 -21.36
N VAL A 29 6.35 3.13 -20.23
CA VAL A 29 7.48 2.84 -19.36
C VAL A 29 6.99 2.76 -17.93
N VAL A 30 7.42 1.72 -17.20
CA VAL A 30 7.10 1.56 -15.79
C VAL A 30 8.26 2.03 -14.93
N THR A 31 7.99 2.80 -13.87
CA THR A 31 9.00 3.13 -12.87
C THR A 31 8.81 2.32 -11.60
N VAL A 32 9.86 1.69 -11.12
CA VAL A 32 9.91 1.01 -9.81
C VAL A 32 11.15 1.41 -9.02
N THR A 33 11.10 1.25 -7.71
CA THR A 33 12.20 1.69 -6.82
C THR A 33 13.26 0.62 -6.54
N THR A 34 13.04 -0.63 -6.95
CA THR A 34 13.95 -1.75 -6.65
C THR A 34 13.95 -2.78 -7.78
N GLU A 35 15.07 -3.48 -7.96
CA GLU A 35 15.18 -4.59 -8.93
C GLU A 35 14.18 -5.71 -8.65
N ALA A 36 13.93 -6.03 -7.37
CA ALA A 36 12.94 -7.05 -7.02
C ALA A 36 11.51 -6.69 -7.50
N ALA A 37 11.17 -5.40 -7.58
CA ALA A 37 9.87 -4.96 -8.07
C ALA A 37 9.76 -5.05 -9.61
N LYS A 38 10.89 -5.07 -10.34
CA LYS A 38 10.91 -5.29 -11.79
C LYS A 38 10.37 -6.67 -12.17
N GLN A 39 10.56 -7.67 -11.31
CA GLN A 39 10.07 -9.04 -11.50
C GLN A 39 8.53 -9.17 -11.53
N LEU A 40 7.79 -8.10 -11.22
CA LEU A 40 6.34 -8.07 -11.32
C LEU A 40 5.83 -7.94 -12.77
N TYR A 41 6.68 -7.55 -13.71
CA TYR A 41 6.30 -7.25 -15.09
C TYR A 41 6.84 -8.28 -16.06
N LEU A 42 6.24 -8.34 -17.24
CA LEU A 42 6.72 -9.14 -18.37
C LEU A 42 8.14 -8.70 -18.77
N ASP A 43 8.96 -9.63 -19.25
CA ASP A 43 10.33 -9.34 -19.70
C ASP A 43 10.39 -8.35 -20.87
N THR A 44 9.31 -8.28 -21.65
CA THR A 44 9.13 -7.32 -22.75
C THR A 44 8.77 -5.92 -22.28
N ALA A 45 8.34 -5.75 -21.02
CA ALA A 45 7.97 -4.46 -20.47
C ALA A 45 9.20 -3.55 -20.31
N LYS A 46 9.07 -2.29 -20.70
CA LYS A 46 10.10 -1.28 -20.44
C LYS A 46 10.01 -0.85 -18.98
N VAL A 47 10.95 -1.29 -18.16
CA VAL A 47 11.00 -0.94 -16.73
C VAL A 47 12.25 -0.12 -16.43
N TRP A 48 12.04 1.05 -15.83
CA TRP A 48 13.08 1.89 -15.25
C TRP A 48 13.14 1.66 -13.74
N VAL A 49 14.33 1.33 -13.24
CA VAL A 49 14.57 1.05 -11.82
C VAL A 49 15.34 2.21 -11.20
N GLY A 50 14.76 2.82 -10.18
CA GLY A 50 15.36 3.93 -9.44
C GLY A 50 14.33 4.74 -8.66
N GLN A 51 14.78 5.76 -7.93
CA GLN A 51 13.91 6.71 -7.28
C GLN A 51 13.95 8.04 -8.05
N LEU A 52 12.83 8.39 -8.68
CA LEU A 52 12.67 9.71 -9.29
C LEU A 52 12.59 10.79 -8.21
N SER A 53 13.14 11.96 -8.53
CA SER A 53 13.20 13.14 -7.68
C SER A 53 12.77 14.37 -8.47
N ALA A 54 12.56 15.49 -7.79
CA ALA A 54 12.28 16.78 -8.43
C ALA A 54 13.35 17.20 -9.45
N HIS A 55 14.60 16.76 -9.29
CA HIS A 55 15.70 17.10 -10.20
C HIS A 55 15.85 16.15 -11.38
N SER A 56 15.25 14.96 -11.32
CA SER A 56 15.41 13.92 -12.36
C SER A 56 14.14 13.65 -13.16
N ILE A 57 12.99 14.14 -12.70
CA ILE A 57 11.70 13.90 -13.33
C ILE A 57 11.60 14.54 -14.73
N ASP A 58 12.10 15.76 -14.91
CA ASP A 58 12.01 16.47 -16.19
C ASP A 58 12.82 15.73 -17.27
N ALA A 59 14.06 15.37 -16.95
CA ALA A 59 14.91 14.56 -17.83
C ALA A 59 14.28 13.18 -18.14
N PHE A 60 13.56 12.59 -17.19
CA PHE A 60 12.82 11.35 -17.42
C PHE A 60 11.65 11.56 -18.39
N ILE A 61 10.85 12.60 -18.17
CA ILE A 61 9.71 12.96 -19.03
C ILE A 61 10.16 13.24 -20.45
N GLU A 62 11.23 14.02 -20.62
CA GLU A 62 11.83 14.32 -21.93
C GLU A 62 12.37 13.07 -22.60
N ARG A 63 13.16 12.26 -21.88
CA ARG A 63 13.74 11.03 -22.44
C ARG A 63 12.68 10.08 -22.99
N TRP A 64 11.57 9.93 -22.27
CA TRP A 64 10.49 9.01 -22.64
C TRP A 64 9.36 9.67 -23.42
N GLN A 65 9.42 10.99 -23.66
CA GLN A 65 8.35 11.75 -24.30
C GLN A 65 7.00 11.48 -23.63
N VAL A 66 6.96 11.57 -22.30
CA VAL A 66 5.77 11.25 -21.51
C VAL A 66 4.66 12.24 -21.80
N ARG A 67 3.48 11.74 -22.18
CA ARG A 67 2.26 12.54 -22.41
C ARG A 67 1.09 12.12 -21.52
N CYS A 68 1.17 10.95 -20.93
CA CYS A 68 0.19 10.42 -20.00
C CYS A 68 0.90 9.85 -18.77
N ILE A 69 0.47 10.23 -17.58
CA ILE A 69 0.88 9.61 -16.34
C ILE A 69 -0.28 8.74 -15.84
N LEU A 70 -0.01 7.46 -15.68
CA LEU A 70 -0.89 6.51 -15.03
C LEU A 70 -0.28 6.14 -13.68
N ASP A 71 -0.75 6.78 -12.61
CA ASP A 71 -0.25 6.56 -11.27
C ASP A 71 -0.95 5.35 -10.63
N ALA A 72 -0.28 4.20 -10.65
CA ALA A 72 -0.72 2.97 -9.99
C ALA A 72 0.16 2.63 -8.75
N SER A 73 0.79 3.66 -8.16
CA SER A 73 1.61 3.50 -6.97
C SER A 73 0.78 3.05 -5.75
N HIS A 74 1.41 2.49 -4.74
CA HIS A 74 0.72 2.11 -3.51
C HIS A 74 -0.02 3.32 -2.89
N PRO A 75 -1.22 3.19 -2.30
CA PRO A 75 -1.98 4.32 -1.70
C PRO A 75 -1.26 5.13 -0.60
N PHE A 76 -0.09 4.66 -0.15
CA PHE A 76 0.74 5.32 0.86
C PHE A 76 2.04 5.89 0.26
N ALA A 77 2.23 5.79 -1.06
CA ALA A 77 3.40 6.27 -1.79
C ALA A 77 3.22 7.75 -2.21
N LEU A 78 2.94 8.60 -1.24
CA LEU A 78 2.53 9.99 -1.49
C LEU A 78 3.58 10.84 -2.20
N GLU A 79 4.86 10.56 -1.98
CA GLU A 79 5.98 11.31 -2.55
C GLU A 79 5.96 11.25 -4.09
N ILE A 80 5.85 10.05 -4.66
CA ILE A 80 5.84 9.88 -6.11
C ILE A 80 4.55 10.40 -6.73
N SER A 81 3.39 10.22 -6.08
CA SER A 81 2.13 10.81 -6.55
C SER A 81 2.19 12.33 -6.62
N ARG A 82 2.68 12.99 -5.56
CA ARG A 82 2.84 14.46 -5.54
C ARG A 82 3.83 14.93 -6.58
N LEU A 83 4.94 14.21 -6.75
CA LEU A 83 5.94 14.54 -7.76
C LEU A 83 5.34 14.45 -9.18
N ALA A 84 4.59 13.39 -9.47
CA ALA A 84 3.91 13.20 -10.74
C ALA A 84 2.84 14.27 -11.03
N ILE A 85 2.02 14.63 -10.02
CA ILE A 85 1.02 15.72 -10.14
C ILE A 85 1.70 17.06 -10.38
N LYS A 86 2.82 17.35 -9.72
CA LYS A 86 3.58 18.59 -9.97
C LYS A 86 4.11 18.65 -11.40
N ALA A 87 4.63 17.54 -11.91
CA ALA A 87 5.14 17.48 -13.26
C ALA A 87 4.07 17.77 -14.33
N THR A 88 2.80 17.38 -14.09
CA THR A 88 1.73 17.76 -15.02
C THR A 88 1.46 19.26 -15.05
N ASN A 89 1.50 19.92 -13.89
CA ASN A 89 1.26 21.36 -13.80
C ASN A 89 2.40 22.19 -14.41
N GLN A 90 3.66 21.73 -14.27
CA GLN A 90 4.80 22.40 -14.89
C GLN A 90 4.81 22.22 -16.41
N ALA A 91 4.41 21.04 -16.89
CA ALA A 91 4.32 20.76 -18.32
C ALA A 91 3.20 21.56 -18.99
N THR A 92 2.10 21.88 -18.29
CA THR A 92 1.05 22.78 -18.81
C THR A 92 1.50 24.22 -18.99
N ASP A 93 2.50 24.69 -18.23
CA ASP A 93 3.13 26.00 -18.43
C ASP A 93 4.11 25.98 -19.62
N SER A 94 4.44 24.79 -20.12
CA SER A 94 5.18 24.55 -21.36
C SER A 94 4.20 24.20 -22.50
N SER A 95 4.65 24.20 -23.74
CA SER A 95 3.84 23.81 -24.91
C SER A 95 3.46 22.31 -24.97
N VAL A 96 3.70 21.53 -23.90
CA VAL A 96 3.53 20.08 -23.83
C VAL A 96 2.60 19.69 -22.69
N ALA A 97 1.30 19.54 -22.96
CA ALA A 97 0.35 19.07 -21.96
C ALA A 97 0.56 17.58 -21.61
N ILE A 98 0.64 17.26 -20.31
CA ILE A 98 0.70 15.90 -19.76
C ILE A 98 -0.58 15.62 -18.98
N SER A 99 -1.31 14.56 -19.32
CA SER A 99 -2.51 14.15 -18.59
C SER A 99 -2.15 13.22 -17.43
N TYR A 100 -2.88 13.32 -16.32
CA TYR A 100 -2.68 12.48 -15.14
C TYR A 100 -3.95 11.70 -14.80
N LEU A 101 -3.81 10.40 -14.51
CA LEU A 101 -4.84 9.57 -13.92
C LEU A 101 -4.26 8.73 -12.79
N ARG A 102 -4.91 8.77 -11.63
CA ARG A 102 -4.69 7.86 -10.51
C ARG A 102 -5.51 6.59 -10.71
N TYR A 103 -4.85 5.44 -10.77
CA TYR A 103 -5.53 4.17 -10.54
C TYR A 103 -5.39 3.81 -9.06
N GLU A 104 -6.51 3.68 -8.37
CA GLU A 104 -6.52 3.24 -6.99
C GLU A 104 -7.61 2.20 -6.73
N ARG A 105 -7.18 1.04 -6.22
CA ARG A 105 -8.09 -0.05 -5.83
C ARG A 105 -9.08 0.37 -4.73
N PRO A 106 -10.28 -0.23 -4.69
CA PRO A 106 -11.27 0.06 -3.65
C PRO A 106 -10.73 -0.25 -2.24
N GLU A 107 -11.33 0.38 -1.23
CA GLU A 107 -11.14 0.00 0.17
C GLU A 107 -11.83 -1.33 0.46
N VAL A 108 -11.40 -2.02 1.53
CA VAL A 108 -12.16 -3.17 2.02
C VAL A 108 -13.41 -2.63 2.71
N ASP A 109 -14.58 -3.13 2.32
CA ASP A 109 -15.84 -2.70 2.91
C ASP A 109 -15.82 -2.92 4.43
N ARG A 110 -16.08 -1.85 5.18
CA ARG A 110 -16.08 -1.82 6.64
C ARG A 110 -17.18 -2.72 7.23
N GLN A 111 -18.20 -3.10 6.45
CA GLN A 111 -19.35 -3.90 6.89
C GLN A 111 -19.29 -5.39 6.52
N SER A 112 -18.27 -5.83 5.77
CA SER A 112 -18.11 -7.22 5.33
C SER A 112 -17.63 -8.19 6.44
N SER A 113 -18.09 -8.00 7.68
CA SER A 113 -17.85 -8.91 8.81
C SER A 113 -19.02 -9.86 9.11
N THR A 114 -19.98 -9.97 8.20
CA THR A 114 -21.07 -10.94 8.25
C THR A 114 -21.23 -11.59 6.88
N ASP A 115 -20.28 -12.44 6.52
CA ASP A 115 -20.55 -13.57 5.63
C ASP A 115 -19.59 -14.70 5.99
N GLN A 116 -19.96 -15.43 7.04
CA GLN A 116 -19.66 -16.86 7.10
C GLN A 116 -20.38 -17.50 5.92
N GLY A 117 -19.64 -17.74 4.82
CA GLY A 117 -20.27 -18.17 3.58
C GLY A 117 -19.34 -18.83 2.57
N LEU A 118 -18.20 -19.40 2.98
CA LEU A 118 -17.53 -20.45 2.24
C LEU A 118 -17.13 -21.52 3.26
N PHE A 119 -17.68 -22.73 3.12
CA PHE A 119 -17.62 -23.87 4.06
C PHE A 119 -18.58 -23.77 5.27
N ASP A 120 -19.89 -23.96 5.07
CA ASP A 120 -20.61 -25.17 5.52
C ASP A 120 -22.14 -25.00 5.30
N ARG A 121 -22.84 -26.12 5.09
CA ARG A 121 -24.28 -26.18 4.82
C ARG A 121 -25.10 -26.10 6.12
N GLY A 122 -26.21 -25.35 6.10
CA GLY A 122 -27.44 -25.72 6.82
C GLY A 122 -27.85 -24.90 8.05
N ASN A 123 -29.12 -24.47 8.03
CA ASN A 123 -30.00 -24.03 9.13
C ASN A 123 -29.85 -22.64 9.77
N SER A 124 -30.73 -21.74 9.29
CA SER A 124 -31.65 -20.86 10.04
C SER A 124 -31.44 -20.66 11.55
N ASN A 125 -30.98 -19.46 11.92
CA ASN A 125 -31.63 -18.54 12.88
C ASN A 125 -30.61 -17.48 13.33
N GLN A 126 -30.41 -16.43 12.54
CA GLN A 126 -29.62 -15.27 12.94
C GLN A 126 -30.47 -14.32 13.78
N LYS A 127 -30.30 -14.41 15.10
CA LYS A 127 -30.62 -13.31 16.02
C LYS A 127 -29.59 -12.19 15.77
N ASN A 128 -30.07 -11.02 15.36
CA ASN A 128 -29.29 -9.80 15.31
C ASN A 128 -28.74 -9.48 16.71
N ILE A 129 -27.43 -9.63 16.90
CA ILE A 129 -26.73 -9.08 18.05
C ILE A 129 -26.24 -7.69 17.64
N GLU A 130 -26.91 -6.66 18.15
CA GLU A 130 -26.43 -5.28 18.09
C GLU A 130 -25.16 -5.16 18.94
N THR A 131 -23.99 -5.31 18.35
CA THR A 131 -22.72 -5.03 19.02
C THR A 131 -22.43 -3.52 19.00
N ASN A 132 -22.32 -2.92 20.19
CA ASN A 132 -21.85 -1.54 20.41
C ASN A 132 -20.59 -1.23 19.58
N ARG A 133 -20.63 -0.14 18.80
CA ARG A 133 -19.52 0.31 17.93
C ARG A 133 -18.18 0.54 18.66
N ALA A 134 -18.20 0.69 19.99
CA ALA A 134 -17.02 0.97 20.80
C ALA A 134 -16.10 -0.24 21.04
N ASP A 135 -16.59 -1.47 20.86
CA ASP A 135 -15.84 -2.71 21.10
C ASP A 135 -15.45 -3.47 19.81
N SER A 136 -15.55 -2.81 18.64
CA SER A 136 -15.13 -3.44 17.39
C SER A 136 -13.65 -3.83 17.48
N PRO A 137 -13.30 -5.11 17.25
CA PRO A 137 -11.90 -5.54 17.22
C PRO A 137 -11.11 -4.90 16.08
N ILE A 138 -11.80 -4.33 15.08
CA ILE A 138 -11.17 -3.59 14.00
C ILE A 138 -11.53 -2.11 14.11
N THR A 139 -10.52 -1.26 14.24
CA THR A 139 -10.66 0.21 14.30
C THR A 139 -9.75 0.88 13.28
N SER A 140 -10.04 2.15 12.96
CA SER A 140 -9.24 2.97 12.05
C SER A 140 -8.79 4.27 12.72
N VAL A 141 -7.61 4.76 12.34
CA VAL A 141 -6.99 6.00 12.82
C VAL A 141 -6.37 6.76 11.65
N SER A 142 -6.29 8.09 11.71
CA SER A 142 -5.81 8.88 10.58
C SER A 142 -4.30 8.75 10.36
N SER A 143 -3.53 8.48 11.41
CA SER A 143 -2.07 8.38 11.34
C SER A 143 -1.46 7.52 12.44
N LEU A 144 -0.22 7.06 12.22
CA LEU A 144 0.57 6.38 13.25
C LEU A 144 0.88 7.30 14.44
N SER A 145 1.09 8.60 14.17
CA SER A 145 1.38 9.59 15.20
C SER A 145 0.21 9.72 16.19
N GLU A 146 -1.01 9.92 15.67
CA GLU A 146 -2.24 9.96 16.47
C GLU A 146 -2.41 8.68 17.30
N LEU A 147 -2.18 7.51 16.69
CA LEU A 147 -2.30 6.23 17.39
C LEU A 147 -1.32 6.13 18.56
N LEU A 148 -0.06 6.51 18.37
CA LEU A 148 0.95 6.47 19.44
C LEU A 148 0.60 7.43 20.59
N ASP A 149 -0.06 8.54 20.28
CA ASP A 149 -0.45 9.56 21.27
C ASP A 149 -1.76 9.18 22.01
N SER A 150 -2.55 8.26 21.47
CA SER A 150 -3.87 7.87 22.01
C SER A 150 -3.85 7.04 23.31
N GLY A 151 -2.71 6.44 23.67
CA GLY A 151 -2.60 5.52 24.81
C GLY A 151 -3.19 4.12 24.59
N VAL A 152 -3.93 3.88 23.50
CA VAL A 152 -4.59 2.58 23.19
C VAL A 152 -3.61 1.40 23.09
N LEU A 153 -2.34 1.70 22.81
CA LEU A 153 -1.29 0.70 22.68
C LEU A 153 -0.58 0.34 24.00
N GLN A 154 -0.87 1.04 25.10
CA GLN A 154 -0.24 0.76 26.40
C GLN A 154 -0.65 -0.61 26.96
N HIS A 155 0.30 -1.30 27.61
CA HIS A 155 0.10 -2.64 28.15
C HIS A 155 -0.27 -3.69 27.09
N GLN A 156 0.18 -3.48 25.85
CA GLN A 156 -0.09 -4.39 24.73
C GLN A 156 1.18 -5.06 24.19
N ARG A 157 0.95 -6.10 23.39
CA ARG A 157 1.94 -6.74 22.53
C ARG A 157 1.63 -6.33 21.10
N VAL A 158 2.32 -5.30 20.63
CA VAL A 158 1.96 -4.54 19.42
C VAL A 158 2.79 -5.01 18.24
N LEU A 159 2.15 -5.48 17.17
CA LEU A 159 2.80 -5.79 15.91
C LEU A 159 2.60 -4.68 14.88
N PHE A 160 3.68 -3.98 14.51
CA PHE A 160 3.68 -3.03 13.40
C PHE A 160 3.97 -3.73 12.07
N THR A 161 2.99 -3.72 11.16
CA THR A 161 3.13 -4.26 9.79
C THR A 161 3.33 -3.18 8.72
N LEU A 162 3.85 -2.03 9.15
CA LEU A 162 3.93 -0.79 8.35
C LEU A 162 5.22 -0.65 7.53
N GLY A 163 6.17 -1.59 7.72
CA GLY A 163 7.56 -1.44 7.30
C GLY A 163 8.36 -0.53 8.24
N TYR A 164 9.54 -0.08 7.81
CA TYR A 164 10.47 0.64 8.69
C TYR A 164 10.36 2.18 8.62
N ARG A 165 9.99 2.75 7.46
CA ARG A 165 10.17 4.20 7.18
C ARG A 165 9.46 5.13 8.17
N GLN A 166 8.19 4.84 8.50
CA GLN A 166 7.43 5.65 9.45
C GLN A 166 7.92 5.43 10.89
N LEU A 167 8.30 4.20 11.23
CA LEU A 167 8.79 3.87 12.57
C LEU A 167 10.10 4.58 12.89
N THR A 168 11.02 4.68 11.91
CA THR A 168 12.29 5.40 12.08
C THR A 168 12.13 6.90 12.30
N GLN A 169 10.98 7.48 11.99
CA GLN A 169 10.69 8.90 12.22
C GLN A 169 10.08 9.16 13.61
N LEU A 170 9.68 8.11 14.33
CA LEU A 170 8.92 8.18 15.58
C LEU A 170 9.63 7.46 16.73
N THR A 171 10.97 7.37 16.69
CA THR A 171 11.79 6.59 17.64
C THR A 171 11.58 7.02 19.09
N SER A 172 11.44 8.32 19.38
CA SER A 172 11.16 8.82 20.73
C SER A 172 9.81 8.34 21.28
N ARG A 173 8.77 8.37 20.44
CA ARG A 173 7.43 7.89 20.81
C ARG A 173 7.42 6.37 21.01
N LEU A 174 8.13 5.63 20.16
CA LEU A 174 8.31 4.19 20.31
C LEU A 174 9.06 3.86 21.61
N ALA A 175 10.11 4.60 21.95
CA ALA A 175 10.86 4.43 23.19
C ALA A 175 9.98 4.66 24.44
N HIS A 176 9.10 5.66 24.41
CA HIS A 176 8.12 5.87 25.48
C HIS A 176 7.12 4.71 25.58
N LEU A 177 6.54 4.26 24.47
CA LEU A 177 5.59 3.15 24.46
C LEU A 177 6.20 1.84 24.98
N ARG A 178 7.48 1.59 24.69
CA ARG A 178 8.22 0.41 25.18
C ARG A 178 8.29 0.28 26.70
N GLN A 179 8.11 1.38 27.44
CA GLN A 179 8.09 1.34 28.91
C GLN A 179 6.88 0.58 29.46
N THR A 180 5.80 0.48 28.67
CA THR A 180 4.55 -0.16 29.09
C THR A 180 4.15 -1.36 28.22
N SER A 181 4.82 -1.57 27.09
CA SER A 181 4.34 -2.45 26.02
C SER A 181 5.49 -3.18 25.32
N GLN A 182 5.20 -4.35 24.76
CA GLN A 182 6.17 -5.09 23.92
C GLN A 182 5.91 -4.81 22.46
N LEU A 183 6.95 -4.45 21.71
CA LEU A 183 6.82 -4.01 20.32
C LEU A 183 7.46 -5.03 19.39
N PHE A 184 6.72 -5.37 18.33
CA PHE A 184 7.16 -6.25 17.25
C PHE A 184 7.03 -5.50 15.93
N VAL A 185 7.90 -5.81 14.99
CA VAL A 185 7.88 -5.17 13.66
C VAL A 185 8.05 -6.22 12.58
N ARG A 186 7.24 -6.08 11.52
CA ARG A 186 7.44 -6.82 10.28
C ARG A 186 8.07 -5.93 9.21
N VAL A 187 9.19 -6.40 8.66
CA VAL A 187 9.91 -5.72 7.57
C VAL A 187 10.29 -6.70 6.46
N LEU A 188 10.65 -6.16 5.29
CA LEU A 188 11.28 -6.96 4.25
C LEU A 188 12.64 -7.48 4.73
N PRO A 189 13.06 -8.68 4.29
CA PRO A 189 14.37 -9.25 4.62
C PRO A 189 15.48 -8.57 3.80
N SER A 190 15.70 -7.28 4.04
CA SER A 190 16.77 -6.50 3.42
C SER A 190 17.64 -5.84 4.47
N ILE A 191 18.94 -5.72 4.18
CA ILE A 191 19.91 -5.08 5.08
C ILE A 191 19.43 -3.68 5.45
N LYS A 192 19.00 -2.89 4.47
CA LYS A 192 18.48 -1.53 4.70
C LYS A 192 17.31 -1.50 5.70
N ALA A 193 16.36 -2.42 5.58
CA ALA A 193 15.19 -2.45 6.46
C ALA A 193 15.57 -2.94 7.87
N LEU A 194 16.41 -3.98 7.96
CA LEU A 194 16.90 -4.53 9.22
C LEU A 194 17.73 -3.51 10.00
N SER A 195 18.74 -2.89 9.36
CA SER A 195 19.55 -1.84 9.98
C SER A 195 18.70 -0.67 10.47
N ALA A 196 17.68 -0.27 9.70
CA ALA A 196 16.79 0.81 10.06
C ALA A 196 15.96 0.52 11.33
N VAL A 197 15.40 -0.68 11.47
CA VAL A 197 14.61 -1.01 12.67
C VAL A 197 15.48 -1.31 13.89
N LEU A 198 16.67 -1.89 13.71
CA LEU A 198 17.66 -2.03 14.79
C LEU A 198 18.07 -0.64 15.33
N ALA A 199 18.36 0.31 14.45
CA ALA A 199 18.66 1.69 14.84
C ALA A 199 17.46 2.40 15.48
N ALA A 200 16.22 1.98 15.17
CA ALA A 200 15.01 2.46 15.84
C ALA A 200 14.75 1.79 17.20
N GLY A 201 15.65 0.92 17.67
CA GLY A 201 15.59 0.29 18.99
C GLY A 201 14.84 -1.03 19.05
N PHE A 202 14.52 -1.67 17.90
CA PHE A 202 14.01 -3.04 17.90
C PHE A 202 15.15 -4.04 18.10
N SER A 203 14.94 -5.05 18.95
CA SER A 203 15.87 -6.16 19.08
C SER A 203 15.62 -7.25 18.03
N SER A 204 16.57 -8.16 17.83
CA SER A 204 16.41 -9.27 16.88
C SER A 204 15.20 -10.16 17.18
N GLN A 205 14.80 -10.29 18.44
CA GLN A 205 13.64 -11.10 18.88
C GLN A 205 12.29 -10.44 18.54
N GLU A 206 12.32 -9.13 18.25
CA GLU A 206 11.13 -8.33 17.93
C GLU A 206 10.89 -8.18 16.42
N ILE A 207 11.80 -8.70 15.59
CA ILE A 207 11.80 -8.45 14.15
C ILE A 207 11.34 -9.70 13.38
N MET A 208 10.27 -9.54 12.60
CA MET A 208 9.81 -10.50 11.60
C MET A 208 10.29 -10.06 10.22
N ALA A 209 11.37 -10.65 9.73
CA ALA A 209 11.94 -10.34 8.41
C ALA A 209 11.39 -11.29 7.34
N ILE A 210 10.26 -10.96 6.72
CA ILE A 210 9.51 -11.85 5.81
C ILE A 210 9.09 -11.07 4.57
N LYS A 211 9.27 -11.67 3.39
CA LYS A 211 8.81 -11.10 2.11
C LYS A 211 7.31 -11.44 1.93
N PRO A 212 6.42 -10.44 1.76
CA PRO A 212 5.02 -10.69 1.38
C PRO A 212 4.87 -11.24 -0.06
N PRO A 213 3.74 -11.90 -0.40
CA PRO A 213 2.57 -12.13 0.45
C PRO A 213 2.82 -13.20 1.54
N VAL A 214 2.20 -13.02 2.71
CA VAL A 214 2.26 -13.98 3.82
C VAL A 214 0.96 -14.78 3.82
N SER A 215 1.07 -16.11 3.90
CA SER A 215 -0.11 -16.97 3.90
C SER A 215 -0.93 -16.77 5.18
N PRO A 216 -2.27 -16.95 5.14
CA PRO A 216 -3.10 -16.83 6.33
C PRO A 216 -2.67 -17.75 7.48
N ALA A 217 -2.23 -18.97 7.16
CA ALA A 217 -1.73 -19.93 8.14
C ALA A 217 -0.47 -19.43 8.85
N LEU A 218 0.49 -18.86 8.10
CA LEU A 218 1.70 -18.30 8.69
C LEU A 218 1.38 -17.04 9.51
N GLU A 219 0.50 -16.16 9.01
CA GLU A 219 0.09 -14.95 9.74
C GLU A 219 -0.51 -15.30 11.12
N ARG A 220 -1.40 -16.33 11.19
CA ARG A 220 -1.93 -16.86 12.47
C ARG A 220 -0.83 -17.36 13.39
N ALA A 221 0.04 -18.22 12.88
CA ALA A 221 1.11 -18.84 13.66
C ALA A 221 2.04 -17.77 14.25
N LEU A 222 2.41 -16.74 13.47
CA LEU A 222 3.20 -15.62 13.95
C LEU A 222 2.49 -14.86 15.07
N TRP A 223 1.19 -14.56 14.92
CA TRP A 223 0.47 -13.81 15.95
C TRP A 223 0.31 -14.60 17.25
N GLN A 224 0.09 -15.91 17.15
CA GLN A 224 0.00 -16.81 18.31
C GLN A 224 1.36 -17.00 18.99
N GLN A 225 2.41 -17.31 18.24
CA GLN A 225 3.77 -17.54 18.76
C GLN A 225 4.30 -16.33 19.52
N TRP A 226 4.12 -15.12 18.98
CA TRP A 226 4.53 -13.88 19.65
C TRP A 226 3.45 -13.30 20.57
N GLN A 227 2.35 -14.02 20.79
CA GLN A 227 1.24 -13.62 21.65
C GLN A 227 0.75 -12.20 21.35
N ILE A 228 0.68 -11.82 20.08
CA ILE A 228 0.29 -10.48 19.66
C ILE A 228 -1.14 -10.19 20.16
N SER A 229 -1.34 -9.00 20.71
CA SER A 229 -2.64 -8.52 21.18
C SER A 229 -3.22 -7.43 20.28
N VAL A 230 -2.35 -6.58 19.70
CA VAL A 230 -2.75 -5.50 18.80
C VAL A 230 -1.88 -5.53 17.53
N ILE A 231 -2.53 -5.43 16.38
CA ILE A 231 -1.88 -5.34 15.07
C ILE A 231 -2.11 -3.95 14.53
N VAL A 232 -1.03 -3.28 14.08
CA VAL A 232 -1.11 -2.00 13.38
C VAL A 232 -0.75 -2.23 11.92
N ALA A 233 -1.70 -1.91 11.03
CA ALA A 233 -1.55 -2.11 9.59
C ALA A 233 -2.03 -0.89 8.79
N LYS A 234 -1.65 -0.80 7.52
CA LYS A 234 -2.19 0.19 6.59
C LYS A 234 -3.53 -0.31 6.06
N ALA A 235 -4.49 0.58 5.83
CA ALA A 235 -5.72 0.33 5.07
C ALA A 235 -5.39 0.17 3.57
N SER A 236 -4.63 -0.88 3.25
CA SER A 236 -4.05 -1.09 1.94
C SER A 236 -5.04 -1.68 0.94
N GLY A 237 -6.22 -2.17 1.32
CA GLY A 237 -7.16 -2.87 0.43
C GLY A 237 -6.89 -4.37 0.32
N ILE A 238 -7.74 -5.10 -0.42
CA ILE A 238 -7.73 -6.57 -0.54
C ILE A 238 -6.35 -7.09 -0.99
N ALA A 239 -5.84 -6.61 -2.12
CA ALA A 239 -4.55 -7.03 -2.66
C ALA A 239 -3.35 -6.61 -1.79
N GLY A 240 -3.53 -5.68 -0.85
CA GLY A 240 -2.53 -5.33 0.17
C GLY A 240 -2.51 -6.28 1.38
N GLY A 241 -3.28 -7.38 1.32
CA GLY A 241 -3.41 -8.34 2.41
C GLY A 241 -4.17 -7.78 3.62
N GLU A 242 -4.99 -6.75 3.44
CA GLU A 242 -5.84 -6.22 4.51
C GLU A 242 -6.93 -7.21 4.91
N ALA A 243 -7.62 -7.81 3.92
CA ALA A 243 -8.69 -8.78 4.15
C ALA A 243 -8.23 -9.97 5.00
N VAL A 244 -7.04 -10.51 4.72
CA VAL A 244 -6.42 -11.59 5.50
C VAL A 244 -6.21 -11.17 6.96
N LYS A 245 -5.69 -9.96 7.20
CA LYS A 245 -5.47 -9.47 8.58
C LYS A 245 -6.79 -9.27 9.32
N ARG A 246 -7.83 -8.74 8.65
CA ARG A 246 -9.16 -8.56 9.25
C ARG A 246 -9.76 -9.90 9.66
N ALA A 247 -9.76 -10.88 8.75
CA ALA A 247 -10.28 -12.22 9.01
C ALA A 247 -9.57 -12.88 10.21
N ILE A 248 -8.24 -12.82 10.24
CA ILE A 248 -7.46 -13.43 11.33
C ILE A 248 -7.63 -12.67 12.65
N ALA A 249 -7.76 -11.34 12.61
CA ALA A 249 -7.99 -10.55 13.82
C ALA A 249 -9.34 -10.90 14.47
N LEU A 250 -10.38 -11.07 13.65
CA LEU A 250 -11.69 -11.54 14.10
C LEU A 250 -11.61 -12.97 14.64
N GLU A 251 -10.98 -13.88 13.89
CA GLU A 251 -10.80 -15.30 14.25
C GLU A 251 -10.08 -15.47 15.60
N LEU A 252 -9.02 -14.70 15.84
CA LEU A 252 -8.18 -14.81 17.03
C LEU A 252 -8.58 -13.84 18.17
N GLY A 253 -9.65 -13.08 18.00
CA GLY A 253 -10.10 -12.06 18.97
C GLY A 253 -9.03 -10.99 19.25
N LYS A 254 -8.25 -10.60 18.24
CA LYS A 254 -7.18 -9.60 18.34
C LYS A 254 -7.64 -8.26 17.84
N ARG A 255 -7.08 -7.18 18.41
CA ARG A 255 -7.37 -5.83 17.93
C ARG A 255 -6.53 -5.53 16.68
N LEU A 256 -7.18 -5.11 15.60
CA LEU A 256 -6.55 -4.63 14.39
C LEU A 256 -6.83 -3.13 14.23
N ILE A 257 -5.78 -2.34 14.27
CA ILE A 257 -5.86 -0.89 14.07
C ILE A 257 -5.30 -0.56 12.69
N LEU A 258 -6.16 0.01 11.85
CA LEU A 258 -5.83 0.39 10.48
C LEU A 258 -5.51 1.87 10.40
N ILE A 259 -4.33 2.20 9.89
CA ILE A 259 -4.00 3.56 9.49
C ILE A 259 -4.73 3.83 8.18
N GLU A 260 -5.57 4.85 8.17
CA GLU A 260 -6.34 5.27 7.00
C GLU A 260 -5.43 5.70 5.85
N ARG A 261 -5.95 5.62 4.63
CA ARG A 261 -5.24 6.11 3.45
C ARG A 261 -5.05 7.61 3.59
N PRO A 262 -3.84 8.15 3.31
CA PRO A 262 -3.63 9.58 3.35
C PRO A 262 -4.49 10.28 2.29
N SER A 263 -5.11 11.40 2.64
CA SER A 263 -5.86 12.18 1.65
C SER A 263 -4.92 12.95 0.72
N ILE A 264 -5.07 12.73 -0.58
CA ILE A 264 -4.47 13.53 -1.64
C ILE A 264 -5.58 13.88 -2.63
N ILE A 265 -5.57 15.13 -3.10
CA ILE A 265 -6.45 15.56 -4.19
C ILE A 265 -5.77 15.15 -5.49
N TYR A 266 -6.31 14.11 -6.14
CA TYR A 266 -5.86 13.66 -7.45
C TYR A 266 -6.62 14.40 -8.57
N PRO A 267 -5.95 14.83 -9.66
CA PRO A 267 -6.61 15.48 -10.80
C PRO A 267 -7.74 14.64 -11.41
N LYS A 268 -7.51 13.33 -11.55
CA LYS A 268 -8.49 12.34 -12.00
C LYS A 268 -8.17 11.01 -11.33
N GLN A 269 -9.18 10.23 -10.98
CA GLN A 269 -9.03 8.94 -10.31
C GLN A 269 -10.04 7.91 -10.85
N THR A 270 -9.61 6.65 -10.93
CA THR A 270 -10.46 5.50 -11.21
C THR A 270 -10.02 4.29 -10.39
N ASN A 271 -10.89 3.30 -10.24
CA ASN A 271 -10.59 1.96 -9.73
C ASN A 271 -10.80 0.86 -10.79
N LEU A 272 -11.09 1.23 -12.05
CA LEU A 272 -11.36 0.32 -13.15
C LEU A 272 -10.20 0.30 -14.14
N ILE A 273 -9.70 -0.91 -14.45
CA ILE A 273 -8.60 -1.09 -15.40
C ILE A 273 -9.04 -0.60 -16.80
N SER A 274 -10.26 -0.91 -17.22
CA SER A 274 -10.81 -0.49 -18.51
C SER A 274 -10.77 1.03 -18.69
N GLU A 275 -11.22 1.80 -17.69
CA GLU A 275 -11.19 3.27 -17.74
C GLU A 275 -9.77 3.82 -17.78
N ALA A 276 -8.82 3.18 -17.09
CA ALA A 276 -7.43 3.58 -17.10
C ALA A 276 -6.78 3.39 -18.48
N ILE A 277 -7.06 2.25 -19.12
CA ILE A 277 -6.55 1.93 -20.45
C ILE A 277 -7.18 2.82 -21.53
N GLU A 278 -8.49 3.06 -21.44
CA GLU A 278 -9.20 3.98 -22.33
C GLU A 278 -8.63 5.39 -22.22
N PHE A 279 -8.39 5.87 -20.99
CA PHE A 279 -7.77 7.17 -20.75
C PHE A 279 -6.39 7.27 -21.41
N CYS A 280 -5.51 6.30 -21.18
CA CYS A 280 -4.17 6.29 -21.77
C CYS A 280 -4.20 6.30 -23.30
N SER A 281 -5.05 5.47 -23.89
CA SER A 281 -5.15 5.32 -25.35
C SER A 281 -5.64 6.61 -26.01
N LYS A 282 -6.68 7.26 -25.44
CA LYS A 282 -7.19 8.55 -25.90
C LYS A 282 -6.15 9.67 -25.76
N THR A 283 -5.44 9.73 -24.63
CA THR A 283 -4.42 10.76 -24.40
C THR A 283 -3.28 10.66 -25.42
N LEU A 284 -2.89 9.43 -25.79
CA LEU A 284 -1.87 9.21 -26.82
C LEU A 284 -2.42 9.28 -28.25
N ARG A 285 -3.73 9.51 -28.43
CA ARG A 285 -4.44 9.55 -29.73
C ARG A 285 -4.26 8.27 -30.56
N LEU A 286 -4.23 7.13 -29.87
CA LEU A 286 -4.17 5.83 -30.53
C LEU A 286 -5.53 5.41 -31.10
N TYR A 287 -6.62 6.05 -30.66
CA TYR A 287 -7.98 5.94 -31.17
C TYR A 287 -8.72 7.28 -31.01
#